data_AF-A0A252DHF0-F1
#
_entry.id   AF-A0A252DHF0-F1
#
_cell.length_a   1.000
_cell.length_b   1.000
_cell.length_c   1.000
_cell.angle_alpha   90.00
_cell.angle_beta   90.00
_cell.angle_gamma   90.00
#
_symmetry.space_group_name_H-M   'P 1'
#
loop_
_entity.id
_entity.type
_entity.pdbx_description
1 polymer ?
#
loop_
_entity_poly.entity_id
_entity_poly.type
_entity_poly.pdbx_seq_one_letter_code
_entity_poly.pdbx_strand_id
1 'polypeptide(L)'
;MTTSVLGKPKFCEGQMVEFIGGEGIIKNYRFELNSWLYLVEMPIETDPEMDRVGYETMIWLAEVDIFPLCNSFSHTVLSLEQNNFARAC
;
A
#
# COMPACT_ATOMS: atom_id res chain seq x y z
N MET A 1 1.12 37.45 11.53
CA MET A 1 0.80 36.36 10.60
C MET A 1 1.74 35.21 10.92
N THR A 2 1.23 34.11 11.50
CA THR A 2 2.04 32.91 11.72
C THR A 2 2.05 32.10 10.44
N THR A 3 3.16 32.14 9.72
CA THR A 3 3.41 31.26 8.57
C THR A 3 3.60 29.84 9.11
N SER A 4 2.53 29.07 9.22
CA SER A 4 2.64 27.62 9.46
C SER A 4 3.32 27.02 8.23
N VAL A 5 4.56 26.58 8.38
CA VAL A 5 5.26 25.82 7.35
C VAL A 5 4.45 24.54 7.15
N LEU A 6 3.71 24.47 6.04
CA LEU A 6 2.99 23.28 5.66
C LEU A 6 4.03 22.19 5.39
N GLY A 7 4.15 21.22 6.31
CA GLY A 7 5.03 20.07 6.14
C GLY A 7 4.66 19.33 4.87
N LYS A 8 5.63 18.77 4.14
CA LYS A 8 5.34 17.97 2.94
C LYS A 8 4.56 16.69 3.33
N PRO A 9 3.68 16.17 2.46
CA PRO A 9 3.02 14.89 2.71
C PRO A 9 4.08 13.77 2.80
N LYS A 10 3.89 12.84 3.73
CA LYS A 10 4.76 11.67 3.89
C LYS A 10 4.60 10.62 2.79
N PHE A 11 3.38 10.47 2.28
CA PHE A 11 3.06 9.51 1.21
C PHE A 11 2.62 10.24 -0.08
N CYS A 12 2.84 9.60 -1.22
CA CYS A 12 2.48 10.15 -2.54
C CYS A 12 1.38 9.33 -3.22
N GLU A 13 0.65 9.94 -4.14
CA GLU A 13 -0.30 9.23 -5.00
C GLU A 13 0.40 8.10 -5.77
N GLY A 14 -0.27 6.95 -5.86
CA GLY A 14 0.25 5.71 -6.46
C GLY A 14 1.12 4.87 -5.52
N GLN A 15 1.42 5.34 -4.31
CA GLN A 15 2.22 4.58 -3.35
C GLN A 15 1.38 3.49 -2.67
N MET A 16 1.94 2.28 -2.56
CA MET A 16 1.38 1.21 -1.74
C MET A 16 1.71 1.44 -0.26
N VAL A 17 0.72 1.31 0.61
CA VAL A 17 0.82 1.54 2.05
C VAL A 17 0.08 0.46 2.82
N GLU A 18 0.41 0.33 4.10
CA GLU A 18 -0.28 -0.55 5.06
C GLU A 18 -0.96 0.32 6.13
N PHE A 19 -2.08 -0.15 6.66
CA PHE A 19 -2.79 0.49 7.76
C PHE A 19 -3.59 -0.55 8.56
N ILE A 20 -4.21 -0.13 9.66
CA ILE A 20 -5.10 -1.01 10.45
C ILE A 20 -6.34 -1.31 9.61
N GLY A 21 -6.34 -2.44 8.91
CA GLY A 21 -7.39 -2.84 7.97
C GLY A 21 -6.86 -3.56 6.73
N GLY A 22 -5.57 -3.44 6.43
CA GLY A 22 -4.91 -4.12 5.32
C GLY A 22 -3.94 -3.21 4.57
N GLU A 23 -3.77 -3.49 3.28
CA GLU A 23 -2.92 -2.73 2.37
C GLU A 23 -3.78 -1.95 1.37
N GLY A 24 -3.23 -0.87 0.83
CA GLY A 24 -3.92 -0.10 -0.21
C GLY A 24 -3.02 0.90 -0.92
N ILE A 25 -3.56 1.50 -1.98
CA ILE A 25 -2.85 2.47 -2.83
C ILE A 25 -3.35 3.87 -2.50
N ILE A 26 -2.44 4.82 -2.27
CA ILE A 26 -2.79 6.23 -2.13
C ILE A 26 -3.35 6.76 -3.46
N LYS A 27 -4.58 7.26 -3.46
CA LYS A 27 -5.22 7.90 -4.62
C LYS A 27 -5.27 9.42 -4.54
N ASN A 28 -5.23 9.97 -3.33
CA ASN A 28 -5.22 11.42 -3.13
C ASN A 28 -4.72 11.75 -1.72
N TYR A 29 -4.39 13.02 -1.48
CA TYR A 29 -4.11 13.52 -0.13
C TYR A 29 -4.46 15.01 -0.01
N ARG A 30 -4.88 15.40 1.19
CA ARG A 30 -5.23 16.79 1.53
C ARG A 30 -4.75 17.13 2.92
N PHE A 31 -4.43 18.40 3.15
CA PHE A 31 -4.08 18.87 4.48
C PHE A 31 -5.29 19.45 5.17
N GLU A 32 -5.66 18.90 6.33
CA GLU A 32 -6.79 19.36 7.14
C GLU A 32 -6.41 19.37 8.62
N LEU A 33 -6.84 20.41 9.35
CA LEU A 33 -6.70 20.51 10.81
C LEU A 33 -5.29 20.18 11.32
N ASN A 34 -4.27 20.67 10.62
CA ASN A 34 -2.86 20.48 10.98
C ASN A 34 -2.33 19.03 10.82
N SER A 35 -3.00 18.21 10.01
CA SER A 35 -2.61 16.84 9.68
C SER A 35 -2.84 16.52 8.20
N TRP A 36 -2.08 15.57 7.66
CA TRP A 36 -2.33 15.04 6.32
C TRP A 36 -3.36 13.92 6.38
N LEU A 37 -4.36 13.99 5.50
CA LEU A 37 -5.32 12.94 5.23
C LEU A 37 -5.04 12.34 3.87
N TYR A 38 -5.16 11.02 3.77
CA TYR A 38 -4.88 10.26 2.57
C TYR A 38 -6.10 9.45 2.18
N LEU A 39 -6.45 9.49 0.90
CA LEU A 39 -7.45 8.62 0.31
C LEU A 39 -6.73 7.33 -0.11
N VAL A 40 -7.10 6.22 0.51
CA VAL A 40 -6.51 4.91 0.25
C VAL A 40 -7.56 4.04 -0.43
N GLU A 41 -7.20 3.48 -1.58
CA GLU A 41 -8.00 2.48 -2.29
C GLU A 41 -7.48 1.09 -1.94
N MET A 42 -8.36 0.24 -1.38
CA MET A 42 -8.01 -1.14 -1.08
C MET A 42 -8.18 -2.02 -2.33
N PRO A 43 -7.19 -2.87 -2.66
CA PRO A 43 -7.32 -3.81 -3.76
C PRO A 43 -8.46 -4.80 -3.48
N ILE A 44 -9.25 -5.10 -4.52
CA ILE A 44 -10.23 -6.17 -4.47
C ILE A 44 -9.47 -7.49 -4.50
N GLU A 45 -9.53 -8.26 -3.41
CA GLU A 45 -9.16 -9.67 -3.47
C GLU A 45 -10.15 -10.37 -4.39
N THR A 46 -9.61 -11.08 -5.39
CA THR A 46 -10.30 -11.73 -6.51
C THR A 46 -11.74 -12.17 -6.22
N ASP A 47 -12.64 -11.66 -7.06
CA ASP A 47 -14.04 -12.02 -7.28
C ASP A 47 -14.76 -12.62 -6.07
N PRO A 48 -15.44 -11.79 -5.25
CA PRO A 48 -16.33 -12.35 -4.24
C PRO A 48 -17.33 -13.31 -4.91
N GLU A 49 -17.44 -14.51 -4.37
CA GLU A 49 -18.49 -15.49 -4.71
C GLU A 49 -19.82 -14.73 -4.92
N MET A 50 -20.47 -14.94 -6.08
CA MET A 50 -21.44 -14.08 -6.83
C MET A 50 -22.60 -13.37 -6.09
N ASP A 51 -22.60 -13.28 -4.76
CA ASP A 51 -23.61 -12.62 -3.93
C ASP A 51 -23.05 -11.53 -2.99
N ARG A 52 -21.75 -11.19 -3.07
CA ARG A 52 -21.22 -10.00 -2.39
C ARG A 52 -20.85 -8.94 -3.41
N VAL A 53 -21.59 -7.83 -3.41
CA VAL A 53 -21.22 -6.64 -4.19
C VAL A 53 -19.94 -6.05 -3.60
N GLY A 54 -18.79 -6.42 -4.15
CA GLY A 54 -17.49 -5.86 -3.81
C GLY A 54 -17.32 -4.50 -4.50
N TYR A 55 -17.60 -3.42 -3.78
CA TYR A 55 -17.18 -2.08 -4.21
C TYR A 55 -15.68 -1.94 -3.92
N GLU A 56 -14.91 -1.46 -4.90
CA GLU A 56 -13.61 -0.84 -4.63
C GLU A 56 -13.80 0.12 -3.45
N THR A 57 -13.22 -0.21 -2.30
CA THR A 57 -13.48 0.56 -1.08
C THR A 57 -12.36 1.58 -0.92
N MET A 58 -12.74 2.85 -1.00
CA MET A 58 -11.86 3.97 -0.71
C MET A 58 -12.12 4.47 0.71
N ILE A 59 -11.06 4.74 1.46
CA ILE A 59 -11.13 5.24 2.84
C ILE A 59 -10.21 6.45 3.02
N TRP A 60 -10.66 7.44 3.79
CA TRP A 60 -9.80 8.53 4.25
C TRP A 60 -9.14 8.16 5.58
N LEU A 61 -7.82 8.22 5.63
CA LEU A 61 -7.01 7.89 6.80
C LEU A 61 -6.08 9.04 7.17
N ALA A 62 -5.81 9.21 8.46
CA ALA A 62 -4.82 10.17 8.93
C ALA A 62 -3.40 9.64 8.69
N GLU A 63 -2.43 10.55 8.51
CA GLU A 63 -1.02 10.20 8.29
C GLU A 63 -0.45 9.28 9.38
N VAL A 64 -0.98 9.37 10.61
CA VAL A 64 -0.58 8.56 11.77
C VAL A 64 -1.06 7.11 11.70
N ASP A 65 -2.12 6.84 10.94
CA ASP A 65 -2.72 5.52 10.79
C ASP A 65 -2.12 4.72 9.63
N ILE A 66 -1.21 5.35 8.87
CA ILE A 66 -0.61 4.79 7.65
C ILE A 66 0.87 4.51 7.86
N PHE A 67 1.27 3.32 7.45
CA PHE A 67 2.62 2.81 7.51
C PHE A 67 3.16 2.59 6.09
N PRO A 68 4.44 2.87 5.83
CA PRO A 68 5.05 2.48 4.56
C PRO A 68 5.02 0.95 4.45
N LEU A 69 4.58 0.42 3.31
CA LEU A 69 4.62 -1.01 3.07
C LEU A 69 6.09 -1.47 3.10
N CYS A 70 6.48 -2.19 4.16
CA CYS A 70 7.82 -2.73 4.26
C CYS A 70 7.88 -3.98 3.41
N ASN A 71 8.44 -3.85 2.20
CA ASN A 71 8.71 -5.04 1.40
C ASN A 71 9.83 -5.81 2.10
N SER A 72 9.47 -6.79 2.94
CA SER A 72 10.41 -7.75 3.51
C SER A 72 10.90 -8.67 2.40
N PHE A 73 11.73 -8.16 1.49
CA PHE A 73 12.53 -8.97 0.58
C PHE A 73 13.63 -9.64 1.39
N SER A 74 13.27 -10.72 2.11
CA SER A 74 14.21 -11.65 2.74
C SER A 74 13.47 -12.89 3.26
N HIS A 75 13.14 -13.81 2.37
CA HIS A 75 13.64 -15.20 2.37
C HIS A 75 12.82 -16.05 1.37
N THR A 76 13.53 -16.88 0.60
CA THR A 76 13.00 -18.02 -0.20
C THR A 76 12.21 -17.76 -1.49
N VAL A 77 12.79 -17.07 -2.49
CA VAL A 77 12.64 -17.46 -3.92
C VAL A 77 13.96 -17.19 -4.66
N LEU A 78 15.03 -17.87 -4.24
CA LEU A 78 16.21 -18.14 -5.08
C LEU A 78 16.37 -19.65 -5.22
N SER A 79 15.31 -20.32 -5.66
CA SER A 79 15.36 -21.71 -6.13
C SER A 79 14.89 -21.77 -7.57
N LEU A 80 15.53 -20.96 -8.42
CA LEU A 80 15.47 -21.13 -9.86
C LEU A 80 16.88 -20.92 -10.43
N GLU A 81 17.82 -21.82 -10.07
CA GLU A 81 19.11 -22.00 -10.75
C GLU A 81 19.88 -23.25 -10.24
N GLN A 82 19.17 -24.36 -9.99
CA GLN A 82 19.80 -25.67 -9.82
C GLN A 82 19.03 -26.74 -10.58
N ASN A 83 19.03 -26.67 -11.91
CA ASN A 83 18.78 -27.87 -12.71
C ASN A 83 19.47 -27.85 -14.08
N ASN A 84 20.76 -27.49 -14.11
CA ASN A 84 21.63 -27.69 -15.26
C ASN A 84 22.99 -28.23 -14.82
N PHE A 85 23.03 -29.40 -14.17
CA PHE A 85 24.25 -30.21 -14.14
C PHE A 85 23.96 -31.68 -13.80
N ALA A 86 23.26 -32.39 -14.69
CA ALA A 86 23.33 -33.85 -14.75
C ALA A 86 22.85 -34.35 -16.12
N ARG A 87 23.79 -34.48 -17.05
CA ARG A 87 23.90 -35.59 -18.02
C ARG A 87 25.10 -35.36 -18.94
N ALA A 88 26.28 -35.68 -18.41
CA ALA A 88 27.37 -36.20 -19.21
C ALA A 88 27.39 -37.72 -18.96
N CYS A 89 26.95 -38.49 -19.95
CA CYS A 89 27.27 -39.89 -20.27
C CYS A 89 26.76 -40.13 -21.67
#